data_AF-A0A933JQ68-F1
#
_entry.id   AF-A0A933JQ68-F1
#
_cell.length_a   1.000
_cell.length_b   1.000
_cell.length_c   1.000
_cell.angle_alpha   90.00
_cell.angle_beta   90.00
_cell.angle_gamma   90.00
#
_symmetry.space_group_name_H-M   'P 1'
#
loop_
_entity.id
_entity.type
_entity.pdbx_description
1 polymer ?
#
loop_
_entity_poly.entity_id
_entity_poly.type
_entity_poly.pdbx_seq_one_letter_code
_entity_poly.pdbx_strand_id
1 'polypeptide(L)'
;MRLCFTLGGTNQQGQRVIRRVHAEWAADAVESLAKEGLADIRLHTDETTALNTALTNAQARRLSKPEITVPTPEKDIASQTSSFPPLQFHLLGLLSSSWLPLLAGTVLIASSVSLGARGWVACIVGLVGFGVLKATSAIAAPVYLYIALVRAQTRDQWVKSRRIQERLLAALKSAGFEHAIPAHELIVREANTLAASGRLSEAIDLYESAGRDALIPAWFHSTRKSSIFACAGRYDDVIECCRKACELAPRIASLHYDLALQLLLYRRDSEAAREAVLAAEGLPLAESSKWIISLVNGLIALEEGRYDLAKSELMDCDRQVRARRHVTFDGFESIIASSLCLANVGLQKQGDARAALRRAGRKGPKSSVQFKRATKAFATGRLSIVEEGTLSVSTEPREHAQQAVSDT
;
A
#
# COMPACT_ATOMS: atom_id res chain seq x y z
N MET A 1 2.21 23.42 -1.80
CA MET A 1 0.94 23.11 -1.06
C MET A 1 1.31 22.78 0.38
N ARG A 2 0.62 23.30 1.41
CA ARG A 2 0.93 22.92 2.80
C ARG A 2 0.22 21.62 3.19
N LEU A 3 1.00 20.60 3.50
CA LEU A 3 0.58 19.30 4.01
C LEU A 3 0.64 19.29 5.54
N CYS A 4 -0.15 18.41 6.16
CA CYS A 4 -0.17 18.24 7.60
C CYS A 4 0.61 16.98 7.99
N PHE A 5 1.71 17.17 8.71
CA PHE A 5 2.57 16.08 9.17
C PHE A 5 2.40 15.88 10.67
N THR A 6 2.31 14.61 11.10
CA THR A 6 2.34 14.26 12.52
C THR A 6 3.76 13.81 12.89
N LEU A 7 4.34 14.45 13.89
CA LEU A 7 5.70 14.20 14.37
C LEU A 7 5.70 14.04 15.89
N GLY A 8 6.52 13.12 16.38
CA GLY A 8 6.86 12.98 17.79
C GLY A 8 8.25 13.56 18.07
N GLY A 9 8.50 14.02 19.29
CA GLY A 9 9.82 14.42 19.75
C GLY A 9 9.88 14.54 21.28
N THR A 10 11.05 14.81 21.81
CA THR A 10 11.29 14.99 23.25
C THR A 10 11.62 16.44 23.54
N ASN A 11 10.87 17.06 24.46
CA ASN A 11 11.13 18.45 24.88
C ASN A 11 12.34 18.54 25.83
N GLN A 12 12.74 19.77 26.18
CA GLN A 12 13.86 20.04 27.09
C GLN A 12 13.67 19.44 28.51
N GLN A 13 12.44 19.11 28.89
CA GLN A 13 12.12 18.46 30.17
C GLN A 13 12.16 16.93 30.09
N GLY A 14 12.56 16.36 28.95
CA GLY A 14 12.60 14.91 28.74
C GLY A 14 11.23 14.27 28.46
N GLN A 15 10.18 15.07 28.28
CA GLN A 15 8.82 14.57 28.01
C GLN A 15 8.60 14.37 26.52
N ARG A 16 7.91 13.28 26.17
CA ARG A 16 7.47 13.04 24.79
C ARG A 16 6.30 13.94 24.42
N VAL A 17 6.39 14.59 23.27
CA VAL A 17 5.38 15.48 22.72
C VAL A 17 5.10 15.04 21.28
N ILE A 18 3.82 15.00 20.90
CA ILE A 18 3.40 14.75 19.53
C ILE A 18 2.71 16.01 19.00
N ARG A 19 3.11 16.47 17.82
CA ARG A 19 2.59 17.68 17.19
C ARG A 19 2.16 17.42 15.76
N ARG A 20 1.19 18.22 15.31
CA ARG A 20 0.90 18.41 13.89
C ARG A 20 1.56 19.67 13.41
N VAL A 21 2.28 19.57 12.30
CA VAL A 21 2.99 20.69 11.69
C VAL A 21 2.54 20.81 10.25
N HIS A 22 2.15 22.01 9.86
CA HIS A 22 1.81 22.33 8.48
C HIS A 22 3.03 22.84 7.75
N ALA A 23 3.51 22.07 6.77
CA ALA A 23 4.71 22.41 6.00
C ALA A 23 4.55 21.98 4.54
N GLU A 24 5.45 22.40 3.66
CA GLU A 24 5.44 21.91 2.28
C GLU A 24 6.05 20.51 2.19
N TRP A 25 7.18 20.29 2.86
CA TRP A 25 7.87 19.00 2.93
C TRP A 25 7.98 18.51 4.37
N ALA A 26 8.07 17.19 4.58
CA ALA A 26 8.27 16.66 5.92
C ALA A 26 9.61 17.12 6.54
N ALA A 27 10.62 17.32 5.70
CA ALA A 27 11.90 17.91 6.11
C ALA A 27 11.77 19.28 6.77
N ASP A 28 10.90 20.15 6.23
CA ASP A 28 10.66 21.47 6.84
C ASP A 28 9.92 21.34 8.18
N ALA A 29 9.00 20.38 8.29
CA ALA A 29 8.30 20.11 9.54
C ALA A 29 9.24 19.58 10.64
N VAL A 30 10.17 18.69 10.28
CA VAL A 30 11.21 18.19 11.19
C VAL A 30 12.14 19.32 11.62
N GLU A 31 12.61 20.14 10.67
CA GLU A 31 13.50 21.27 10.96
C GLU A 31 12.83 22.32 11.86
N SER A 32 11.54 22.60 11.65
CA SER A 32 10.77 23.51 12.50
C SER A 32 10.76 23.05 13.96
N LEU A 33 10.50 21.76 14.22
CA LEU A 33 10.49 21.23 15.58
C LEU A 33 11.90 21.18 16.19
N ALA A 34 12.93 20.94 15.38
CA ALA A 34 14.32 20.99 15.85
C ALA A 34 14.69 22.40 16.33
N LYS A 35 14.27 23.45 15.59
CA LYS A 35 14.45 24.87 15.98
C LYS A 35 13.70 25.24 17.26
N GLU A 36 12.59 24.58 17.54
CA GLU A 36 11.85 24.72 18.82
C GLU A 36 12.52 24.00 20.00
N GLY A 37 13.66 23.32 19.77
CA GLY A 37 14.43 22.64 20.80
C GLY A 37 13.95 21.23 21.14
N LEU A 38 13.17 20.59 20.27
CA LEU A 38 12.82 19.17 20.41
C LEU A 38 13.97 18.29 19.91
N ALA A 39 14.28 17.22 20.66
CA ALA A 39 15.23 16.17 20.31
C ALA A 39 14.51 14.86 19.94
N ASP A 40 15.23 13.87 19.39
CA ASP A 40 14.70 12.57 18.95
C ASP A 40 13.41 12.69 18.12
N ILE A 41 13.44 13.58 17.12
CA ILE A 41 12.27 13.86 16.28
C ILE A 41 11.99 12.67 15.38
N ARG A 42 10.74 12.18 15.42
CA ARG A 42 10.26 11.05 14.64
C ARG A 42 9.11 11.50 13.76
N LEU A 43 9.28 11.29 12.45
CA LEU A 43 8.22 11.51 11.48
C LEU A 43 7.26 10.32 11.48
N HIS A 44 5.98 10.55 11.69
CA HIS A 44 4.97 9.49 11.60
C HIS A 44 4.25 9.51 10.26
N THR A 45 3.85 10.68 9.80
CA THR A 45 3.15 10.85 8.51
C THR A 45 4.13 11.16 7.39
N ASP A 46 4.16 10.35 6.33
CA ASP A 46 4.92 10.66 5.11
C ASP A 46 4.15 11.58 4.15
N GLU A 47 4.83 12.08 3.12
CA GLU A 47 4.26 12.97 2.10
C GLU A 47 3.06 12.33 1.40
N THR A 48 3.15 11.04 1.08
CA THR A 48 2.08 10.29 0.42
C THR A 48 0.82 10.24 1.28
N THR A 49 0.94 9.94 2.57
CA THR A 49 -0.18 9.87 3.51
C THR A 49 -0.79 11.25 3.75
N ALA A 50 0.06 12.26 3.94
CA ALA A 50 -0.39 13.64 4.13
C ALA A 50 -1.12 14.19 2.89
N LEU A 51 -0.58 13.93 1.70
CA LEU A 51 -1.20 14.32 0.42
C LEU A 51 -2.52 13.58 0.19
N ASN A 52 -2.56 12.27 0.39
CA ASN A 52 -3.79 11.48 0.27
C ASN A 52 -4.89 12.01 1.20
N THR A 53 -4.55 12.36 2.43
CA THR A 53 -5.50 12.96 3.39
C THR A 53 -6.01 14.31 2.88
N ALA A 54 -5.12 15.15 2.36
CA ALA A 54 -5.50 16.46 1.83
C ALA A 54 -6.39 16.36 0.57
N LEU A 55 -6.09 15.42 -0.34
CA LEU A 55 -6.91 15.14 -1.52
C LEU A 55 -8.29 14.61 -1.14
N THR A 56 -8.35 13.70 -0.18
CA THR A 56 -9.61 13.19 0.37
C THR A 56 -10.47 14.31 0.97
N ASN A 57 -9.87 15.21 1.77
CA ASN A 57 -10.59 16.34 2.35
C ASN A 57 -11.01 17.37 1.28
N ALA A 58 -10.20 17.58 0.24
CA ALA A 58 -10.59 18.43 -0.89
C ALA A 58 -11.79 17.85 -1.65
N GLN A 59 -11.82 16.54 -1.87
CA GLN A 59 -12.94 15.85 -2.48
C GLN A 59 -14.20 15.90 -1.59
N ALA A 60 -14.05 15.72 -0.28
CA ALA A 60 -15.15 15.86 0.67
C ALA A 60 -15.78 17.26 0.61
N ARG A 61 -14.96 18.32 0.59
CA ARG A 61 -15.42 19.71 0.40
C ARG A 61 -16.19 19.90 -0.91
N ARG A 62 -15.67 19.40 -2.03
CA ARG A 62 -16.34 19.50 -3.35
C ARG A 62 -17.71 18.82 -3.36
N LEU A 63 -17.88 17.77 -2.56
CA LEU A 63 -19.13 16.99 -2.45
C LEU A 63 -20.01 17.43 -1.27
N SER A 64 -19.67 18.52 -0.57
CA SER A 64 -20.36 18.97 0.64
C SER A 64 -20.49 17.89 1.72
N LYS A 65 -19.45 17.06 1.87
CA LYS A 65 -19.33 15.97 2.84
C LYS A 65 -18.40 16.37 3.99
N PRO A 66 -18.56 15.75 5.19
CA PRO A 66 -17.69 16.03 6.32
C PRO A 66 -16.23 15.65 6.02
N GLU A 67 -15.30 16.50 6.43
CA GLU A 67 -13.87 16.25 6.28
C GLU A 67 -13.38 15.14 7.21
N ILE A 68 -12.30 14.48 6.82
CA ILE A 68 -11.58 13.54 7.67
C ILE A 68 -10.70 14.36 8.62
N THR A 69 -11.19 14.52 9.85
CA THR A 69 -10.43 15.13 10.94
C THR A 69 -10.13 14.07 11.99
N VAL A 70 -8.88 13.64 12.09
CA VAL A 70 -8.48 12.78 13.21
C VAL A 70 -8.34 13.66 14.46
N PRO A 71 -9.02 13.36 15.58
CA PRO A 71 -9.16 14.31 16.69
C PRO A 71 -7.83 14.71 17.35
N THR A 72 -6.89 13.78 17.45
CA THR A 72 -5.60 14.02 18.11
C THR A 72 -4.43 13.39 17.34
N PRO A 73 -3.20 13.90 17.51
CA PRO A 73 -2.01 13.32 16.88
C PRO A 73 -1.77 11.85 17.27
N GLU A 74 -2.11 11.44 18.48
CA GLU A 74 -1.96 10.06 18.96
C GLU A 74 -2.88 9.11 18.19
N LYS A 75 -4.13 9.54 17.95
CA LYS A 75 -5.08 8.77 17.14
C LYS A 75 -4.64 8.69 15.68
N ASP A 76 -3.95 9.71 15.18
CA ASP A 76 -3.38 9.71 13.82
C ASP A 76 -2.26 8.67 13.72
N ILE A 77 -1.32 8.65 14.66
CA ILE A 77 -0.28 7.60 14.72
C ILE A 77 -0.91 6.21 14.84
N ALA A 78 -1.87 6.03 15.74
CA ALA A 78 -2.57 4.76 15.91
C ALA A 78 -3.25 4.33 14.60
N SER A 79 -3.80 5.28 13.84
CA SER A 79 -4.45 4.99 12.56
C SER A 79 -3.50 4.46 11.50
N GLN A 80 -2.26 4.96 11.49
CA GLN A 80 -1.21 4.56 10.56
C GLN A 80 -0.63 3.18 10.88
N THR A 81 -0.76 2.73 12.13
CA THR A 81 -0.34 1.39 12.58
C THR A 81 -1.43 0.32 12.46
N SER A 82 -2.67 0.71 12.18
CA SER A 82 -3.77 -0.22 12.00
C SER A 82 -3.62 -0.97 10.66
N SER A 83 -3.98 -2.26 10.63
CA SER A 83 -3.93 -3.15 9.45
C SER A 83 -4.80 -2.72 8.25
N PHE A 84 -5.46 -1.57 8.35
CA PHE A 84 -6.53 -1.13 7.47
C PHE A 84 -6.32 0.33 7.03
N PRO A 85 -6.76 0.74 5.83
CA PRO A 85 -6.57 2.10 5.31
C PRO A 85 -7.32 3.19 6.11
N PRO A 86 -7.03 4.48 5.88
CA PRO A 86 -7.68 5.63 6.55
C PRO A 86 -9.21 5.64 6.46
N LEU A 87 -9.78 4.98 5.43
CA LEU A 87 -11.21 4.71 5.26
C LEU A 87 -11.88 4.20 6.55
N GLN A 88 -11.13 3.48 7.37
CA GLN A 88 -11.65 2.80 8.54
C GLN A 88 -12.04 3.75 9.68
N PHE A 89 -11.44 4.93 9.92
CA PHE A 89 -11.74 5.67 11.16
C PHE A 89 -13.11 6.33 11.16
N HIS A 90 -13.56 6.80 10.00
CA HIS A 90 -14.95 7.25 9.82
C HIS A 90 -15.94 6.08 9.94
N LEU A 91 -15.61 4.92 9.36
CA LEU A 91 -16.50 3.76 9.33
C LEU A 91 -16.48 2.95 10.65
N LEU A 92 -15.34 2.89 11.35
CA LEU A 92 -15.13 2.23 12.65
C LEU A 92 -15.60 3.09 13.82
N GLY A 93 -15.57 4.42 13.73
CA GLY A 93 -16.26 5.28 14.71
C GLY A 93 -17.77 5.03 14.71
N LEU A 94 -18.34 4.76 13.54
CA LEU A 94 -19.72 4.32 13.38
C LEU A 94 -19.91 2.87 13.89
N LEU A 95 -19.03 1.92 13.53
CA LEU A 95 -19.13 0.51 13.95
C LEU A 95 -18.89 0.27 15.45
N SER A 96 -17.95 1.00 16.09
CA SER A 96 -17.70 0.92 17.54
C SER A 96 -18.88 1.46 18.36
N SER A 97 -19.70 2.31 17.76
CA SER A 97 -20.98 2.79 18.29
C SER A 97 -22.15 1.84 17.97
N SER A 98 -21.97 0.87 17.06
CA SER A 98 -23.06 0.06 16.49
C SER A 98 -23.27 -1.33 17.12
N TRP A 99 -22.33 -1.83 17.93
CA TRP A 99 -22.56 -3.08 18.68
C TRP A 99 -23.46 -2.87 19.91
N LEU A 100 -23.48 -1.65 20.48
CA LEU A 100 -24.35 -1.30 21.60
C LEU A 100 -25.86 -1.42 21.25
N PRO A 101 -26.35 -0.94 20.09
CA PRO A 101 -27.72 -1.18 19.64
C PRO A 101 -28.03 -2.66 19.37
N LEU A 102 -27.08 -3.44 18.87
CA LEU A 102 -27.27 -4.88 18.64
C LEU A 102 -27.39 -5.63 19.98
N LEU A 103 -26.53 -5.31 20.94
CA LEU A 103 -26.54 -5.90 22.28
C LEU A 103 -27.79 -5.45 23.06
N ALA A 104 -28.13 -4.16 23.00
CA ALA A 104 -29.38 -3.63 23.54
C ALA A 104 -30.61 -4.26 22.87
N GLY A 105 -30.58 -4.49 21.55
CA GLY A 105 -31.64 -5.18 20.82
C GLY A 105 -31.80 -6.64 21.26
N THR A 106 -30.69 -7.38 21.43
CA THR A 106 -30.74 -8.76 21.94
C THR A 106 -31.24 -8.83 23.39
N VAL A 107 -30.83 -7.89 24.24
CA VAL A 107 -31.31 -7.79 25.63
C VAL A 107 -32.79 -7.43 25.66
N LEU A 108 -33.24 -6.49 24.82
CA LEU A 108 -34.65 -6.09 24.70
C LEU A 108 -35.54 -7.22 24.19
N ILE A 109 -35.07 -7.99 23.19
CA ILE A 109 -35.77 -9.20 22.71
C ILE A 109 -35.88 -10.23 23.83
N ALA A 110 -34.76 -10.55 24.49
CA ALA A 110 -34.73 -11.51 25.60
C ALA A 110 -35.63 -11.08 26.77
N SER A 111 -35.64 -9.78 27.12
CA SER A 111 -36.52 -9.23 28.16
C SER A 111 -37.98 -9.18 27.74
N SER A 112 -38.27 -8.93 26.45
CA SER A 112 -39.66 -8.90 25.95
C SER A 112 -40.31 -10.28 25.98
N VAL A 113 -39.53 -11.33 25.75
CA VAL A 113 -39.95 -12.73 25.85
C VAL A 113 -40.14 -13.15 27.32
N SER A 114 -39.27 -12.71 28.24
CA SER A 114 -39.38 -13.06 29.66
C SER A 114 -40.47 -12.29 30.41
N LEU A 115 -40.84 -11.09 29.96
CA LEU A 115 -41.89 -10.24 30.57
C LEU A 115 -43.28 -10.43 29.95
N GLY A 116 -43.45 -11.39 29.02
CA GLY A 116 -44.75 -11.66 28.37
C GLY A 116 -45.24 -10.51 27.48
N ALA A 117 -44.32 -9.71 26.92
CA ALA A 117 -44.68 -8.59 26.06
C ALA A 117 -45.44 -9.08 24.81
N ARG A 118 -46.46 -8.32 24.40
CA ARG A 118 -47.26 -8.63 23.20
C ARG A 118 -46.34 -8.75 21.97
N GLY A 119 -46.53 -9.79 21.17
CA GLY A 119 -45.62 -10.18 20.07
C GLY A 119 -45.25 -9.07 19.07
N TRP A 120 -46.03 -8.00 18.95
CA TRP A 120 -45.71 -6.85 18.11
C TRP A 120 -44.48 -6.06 18.59
N VAL A 121 -44.17 -6.04 19.89
CA VAL A 121 -42.97 -5.37 20.44
C VAL A 121 -41.70 -6.11 20.01
N ALA A 122 -41.71 -7.44 20.06
CA ALA A 122 -40.60 -8.27 19.57
C ALA A 122 -40.36 -8.06 18.07
N CYS A 123 -41.42 -7.90 17.27
CA CYS A 123 -41.32 -7.57 15.84
C CYS A 123 -40.65 -6.21 15.59
N ILE A 124 -40.99 -5.17 16.37
CA ILE A 124 -40.37 -3.84 16.23
C ILE A 124 -38.87 -3.92 16.57
N VAL A 125 -38.50 -4.56 17.69
CA VAL A 125 -37.07 -4.69 18.06
C VAL A 125 -36.30 -5.51 17.03
N GLY A 126 -36.90 -6.56 16.47
CA GLY A 126 -36.32 -7.35 15.37
C GLY A 126 -36.09 -6.53 14.10
N LEU A 127 -37.06 -5.70 13.70
CA LEU A 127 -36.93 -4.79 12.55
C LEU A 127 -35.84 -3.73 12.77
N VAL A 128 -35.76 -3.15 13.96
CA VAL A 128 -34.70 -2.20 14.32
C VAL A 128 -33.33 -2.87 14.30
N GLY A 129 -33.20 -4.06 14.89
CA GLY A 129 -31.96 -4.84 14.88
C GLY A 129 -31.50 -5.21 13.47
N PHE A 130 -32.43 -5.62 12.60
CA PHE A 130 -32.14 -5.87 11.19
C PHE A 130 -31.71 -4.60 10.45
N GLY A 131 -32.35 -3.46 10.73
CA GLY A 131 -31.97 -2.15 10.21
C GLY A 131 -30.53 -1.75 10.60
N VAL A 132 -30.15 -1.95 11.86
CA VAL A 132 -28.79 -1.70 12.36
C VAL A 132 -27.77 -2.65 11.72
N LEU A 133 -28.08 -3.94 11.60
CA LEU A 133 -27.19 -4.91 10.95
C LEU A 133 -26.99 -4.58 9.46
N LYS A 134 -28.05 -4.15 8.78
CA LYS A 134 -27.97 -3.70 7.39
C LYS A 134 -27.14 -2.42 7.25
N ALA A 135 -27.31 -1.45 8.15
CA ALA A 135 -26.54 -0.21 8.16
C ALA A 135 -25.04 -0.47 8.41
N THR A 136 -24.71 -1.30 9.41
CA THR A 136 -23.32 -1.67 9.74
C THR A 136 -22.64 -2.45 8.62
N SER A 137 -23.33 -3.41 8.01
CA SER A 137 -22.80 -4.16 6.86
C SER A 137 -22.60 -3.27 5.63
N ALA A 138 -23.48 -2.31 5.38
CA ALA A 138 -23.32 -1.33 4.30
C ALA A 138 -22.10 -0.41 4.53
N ILE A 139 -21.82 -0.04 5.78
CA ILE A 139 -20.66 0.76 6.19
C ILE A 139 -19.35 -0.06 6.09
N ALA A 140 -19.37 -1.35 6.47
CA ALA A 140 -18.18 -2.20 6.45
C ALA A 140 -17.82 -2.73 5.05
N ALA A 141 -18.79 -2.86 4.15
CA ALA A 141 -18.60 -3.45 2.83
C ALA A 141 -17.52 -2.74 1.97
N PRO A 142 -17.47 -1.40 1.86
CA PRO A 142 -16.42 -0.70 1.13
C PRO A 142 -15.00 -1.01 1.64
N VAL A 143 -14.81 -1.11 2.96
CA VAL A 143 -13.51 -1.45 3.56
C VAL A 143 -13.07 -2.84 3.13
N TYR A 144 -13.97 -3.83 3.26
CA TYR A 144 -13.68 -5.21 2.87
C TYR A 144 -13.37 -5.32 1.36
N LEU A 145 -14.18 -4.66 0.53
CA LEU A 145 -14.00 -4.65 -0.93
C LEU A 145 -12.69 -3.97 -1.32
N TYR A 146 -12.31 -2.87 -0.68
CA TYR A 146 -11.02 -2.23 -0.94
C TYR A 146 -9.84 -3.14 -0.59
N ILE A 147 -9.85 -3.78 0.57
CA ILE A 147 -8.79 -4.73 0.97
C ILE A 147 -8.73 -5.90 -0.01
N ALA A 148 -9.90 -6.44 -0.40
CA ALA A 148 -9.98 -7.51 -1.37
C ALA A 148 -9.46 -7.08 -2.75
N LEU A 149 -9.68 -5.82 -3.14
CA LEU A 149 -9.14 -5.22 -4.35
C LEU A 149 -7.61 -5.17 -4.29
N VAL A 150 -7.04 -4.59 -3.23
CA VAL A 150 -5.58 -4.53 -3.05
C VAL A 150 -4.97 -5.92 -3.09
N ARG A 151 -5.55 -6.90 -2.38
CA ARG A 151 -5.08 -8.30 -2.39
C ARG A 151 -5.18 -8.99 -3.75
N ALA A 152 -6.23 -8.69 -4.51
CA ALA A 152 -6.39 -9.24 -5.84
C ALA A 152 -5.29 -8.68 -6.76
N GLN A 153 -5.02 -7.37 -6.69
CA GLN A 153 -3.97 -6.71 -7.47
C GLN A 153 -2.57 -7.20 -7.07
N THR A 154 -2.25 -7.32 -5.78
CA THR A 154 -0.94 -7.83 -5.33
C THR A 154 -0.70 -9.30 -5.68
N ARG A 155 -1.73 -10.04 -6.11
CA ARG A 155 -1.64 -11.44 -6.55
C ARG A 155 -1.86 -11.61 -8.05
N ASP A 156 -1.80 -10.52 -8.81
CA ASP A 156 -2.04 -10.49 -10.26
C ASP A 156 -3.39 -11.10 -10.68
N GLN A 157 -4.41 -11.01 -9.81
CA GLN A 157 -5.78 -11.48 -10.08
C GLN A 157 -6.59 -10.36 -10.76
N TRP A 158 -6.15 -9.89 -11.93
CA TRP A 158 -6.66 -8.67 -12.58
C TRP A 158 -8.15 -8.72 -12.95
N VAL A 159 -8.64 -9.86 -13.45
CA VAL A 159 -10.08 -10.05 -13.73
C VAL A 159 -10.93 -9.92 -12.46
N LYS A 160 -10.46 -10.53 -11.36
CA LYS A 160 -11.12 -10.45 -10.07
C LYS A 160 -11.04 -9.04 -9.49
N SER A 161 -9.89 -8.37 -9.63
CA SER A 161 -9.68 -6.97 -9.24
C SER A 161 -10.73 -6.07 -9.88
N ARG A 162 -10.92 -6.16 -11.20
CA ARG A 162 -11.91 -5.37 -11.94
C ARG A 162 -13.33 -5.54 -11.38
N ARG A 163 -13.77 -6.78 -11.18
CA ARG A 163 -15.10 -7.08 -10.61
C ARG A 163 -15.27 -6.56 -9.18
N ILE A 164 -14.21 -6.62 -8.37
CA ILE A 164 -14.24 -6.07 -7.00
C ILE A 164 -14.32 -4.54 -7.05
N GLN A 165 -13.60 -3.91 -7.97
CA GLN A 165 -13.61 -2.45 -8.13
C GLN A 165 -15.00 -1.92 -8.49
N GLU A 166 -15.70 -2.53 -9.44
CA GLU A 166 -17.09 -2.18 -9.77
C GLU A 166 -18.02 -2.26 -8.55
N ARG A 167 -17.90 -3.34 -7.77
CA ARG A 167 -18.65 -3.52 -6.52
C ARG A 167 -18.28 -2.49 -5.46
N LEU A 168 -17.01 -2.13 -5.36
CA LEU A 168 -16.52 -1.11 -4.43
C LEU A 168 -17.13 0.25 -4.76
N LEU A 169 -17.11 0.65 -6.04
CA LEU A 169 -17.70 1.92 -6.48
C LEU A 169 -19.21 1.96 -6.19
N ALA A 170 -19.93 0.87 -6.48
CA ALA A 170 -21.35 0.76 -6.16
C ALA A 170 -21.62 0.85 -4.64
N ALA A 171 -20.79 0.20 -3.82
CA ALA A 171 -20.90 0.22 -2.36
C ALA A 171 -20.57 1.59 -1.75
N LEU A 172 -19.55 2.28 -2.28
CA LEU A 172 -19.22 3.65 -1.85
C LEU A 172 -20.36 4.62 -2.15
N LYS A 173 -20.96 4.50 -3.35
CA LYS A 173 -22.13 5.30 -3.75
C LYS A 173 -23.35 5.02 -2.89
N SER A 174 -23.69 3.74 -2.68
CA SER A 174 -24.88 3.37 -1.90
C SER A 174 -24.77 3.76 -0.42
N ALA A 175 -23.55 3.78 0.12
CA ALA A 175 -23.28 4.17 1.49
C ALA A 175 -22.98 5.67 1.66
N GLY A 176 -22.91 6.45 0.58
CA GLY A 176 -22.64 7.90 0.62
C GLY A 176 -21.20 8.27 1.02
N PHE A 177 -20.24 7.36 0.78
CA PHE A 177 -18.81 7.49 1.08
C PHE A 177 -17.96 7.67 -0.18
N GLU A 178 -18.50 8.28 -1.24
CA GLU A 178 -17.78 8.50 -2.50
C GLU A 178 -16.51 9.32 -2.34
N HIS A 179 -16.47 10.19 -1.33
CA HIS A 179 -15.32 11.02 -0.98
C HIS A 179 -14.22 10.27 -0.21
N ALA A 180 -14.51 9.10 0.34
CA ALA A 180 -13.63 8.45 1.30
C ALA A 180 -12.36 7.85 0.66
N ILE A 181 -12.41 7.53 -0.64
CA ILE A 181 -11.24 7.20 -1.45
C ILE A 181 -11.02 8.35 -2.44
N PRO A 182 -9.82 8.96 -2.46
CA PRO A 182 -9.56 10.04 -3.39
C PRO A 182 -9.59 9.50 -4.83
N ALA A 183 -10.19 10.26 -5.74
CA ALA A 183 -10.46 9.81 -7.11
C ALA A 183 -9.21 9.29 -7.84
N HIS A 184 -8.06 9.96 -7.66
CA HIS A 184 -6.78 9.55 -8.26
C HIS A 184 -6.39 8.11 -7.90
N GLU A 185 -6.68 7.65 -6.68
CA GLU A 185 -6.35 6.30 -6.21
C GLU A 185 -7.23 5.25 -6.89
N LEU A 186 -8.50 5.57 -7.18
CA LEU A 186 -9.38 4.68 -7.94
C LEU A 186 -8.95 4.60 -9.41
N ILE A 187 -8.58 5.74 -9.99
CA ILE A 187 -8.13 5.84 -11.37
C ILE A 187 -6.83 5.06 -11.59
N VAL A 188 -5.82 5.24 -10.73
CA VAL A 188 -4.55 4.49 -10.86
C VAL A 188 -4.76 2.98 -10.72
N ARG A 189 -5.71 2.55 -9.88
CA ARG A 189 -6.05 1.12 -9.75
C ARG A 189 -6.75 0.56 -10.98
N GLU A 190 -7.59 1.36 -11.63
CA GLU A 190 -8.18 1.01 -12.92
C GLU A 190 -7.12 0.93 -14.01
N ALA A 191 -6.27 1.95 -14.10
CA ALA A 191 -5.14 1.99 -15.04
C ALA A 191 -4.20 0.79 -14.85
N ASN A 192 -3.88 0.41 -13.61
CA ASN A 192 -3.10 -0.80 -13.33
C ASN A 192 -3.77 -2.06 -13.86
N THR A 193 -5.10 -2.16 -13.72
CA THR A 193 -5.87 -3.30 -14.22
C THR A 193 -5.90 -3.34 -15.75
N LEU A 194 -6.02 -2.18 -16.42
CA LEU A 194 -5.92 -2.05 -17.88
C LEU A 194 -4.53 -2.42 -18.39
N ALA A 195 -3.48 -1.86 -17.78
CA ALA A 195 -2.09 -2.12 -18.12
C ALA A 195 -1.73 -3.60 -17.99
N ALA A 196 -2.12 -4.23 -16.89
CA ALA A 196 -1.93 -5.66 -16.69
C ALA A 196 -2.71 -6.56 -17.67
N SER A 197 -3.76 -6.02 -18.29
CA SER A 197 -4.53 -6.69 -19.35
C SER A 197 -3.96 -6.44 -20.74
N GLY A 198 -2.77 -5.84 -20.86
CA GLY A 198 -2.11 -5.52 -22.13
C GLY A 198 -2.56 -4.22 -22.78
N ARG A 199 -3.48 -3.48 -22.14
CA ARG A 199 -4.07 -2.23 -22.66
C ARG A 199 -3.34 -1.01 -22.10
N LEU A 200 -2.02 -0.96 -22.31
CA LEU A 200 -1.16 0.08 -21.70
C LEU A 200 -1.51 1.49 -22.19
N SER A 201 -1.74 1.69 -23.50
CA SER A 201 -2.06 3.02 -24.03
C SER A 201 -3.32 3.58 -23.37
N GLU A 202 -4.39 2.78 -23.29
CA GLU A 202 -5.64 3.17 -22.64
C GLU A 202 -5.46 3.43 -21.14
N ALA A 203 -4.59 2.67 -20.47
CA ALA A 203 -4.26 2.91 -19.07
C ALA A 203 -3.58 4.26 -18.85
N ILE A 204 -2.63 4.62 -19.74
CA ILE A 204 -1.95 5.92 -19.69
C ILE A 204 -2.91 7.05 -20.01
N ASP A 205 -3.74 6.92 -21.05
CA ASP A 205 -4.74 7.92 -21.41
C ASP A 205 -5.73 8.17 -20.27
N LEU A 206 -6.22 7.10 -19.63
CA LEU A 206 -7.09 7.19 -18.46
C LEU A 206 -6.40 7.93 -17.30
N TYR A 207 -5.14 7.60 -17.02
CA TYR A 207 -4.40 8.18 -15.92
C TYR A 207 -4.04 9.66 -16.17
N GLU A 208 -3.56 10.01 -17.36
CA GLU A 208 -3.17 11.37 -17.75
C GLU A 208 -4.39 12.29 -17.91
N SER A 209 -5.51 11.79 -18.43
CA SER A 209 -6.75 12.58 -18.53
C SER A 209 -7.32 12.96 -17.16
N ALA A 210 -7.11 12.10 -16.16
CA ALA A 210 -7.53 12.35 -14.79
C ALA A 210 -6.49 13.10 -13.93
N GLY A 211 -5.21 13.09 -14.32
CA GLY A 211 -4.09 13.76 -13.65
C GLY A 211 -4.13 15.29 -13.65
N ARG A 212 -5.22 15.90 -14.16
CA ARG A 212 -5.39 17.36 -14.26
C ARG A 212 -5.88 18.04 -12.98
N ASP A 213 -5.99 17.32 -11.85
CA ASP A 213 -6.29 17.97 -10.58
C ASP A 213 -5.05 18.74 -10.10
N ALA A 214 -5.16 20.07 -10.03
CA ALA A 214 -4.08 20.97 -9.63
C ALA A 214 -3.50 20.67 -8.23
N LEU A 215 -4.21 19.89 -7.41
CA LEU A 215 -3.72 19.45 -6.10
C LEU A 215 -2.75 18.27 -6.15
N ILE A 216 -2.60 17.60 -7.30
CA ILE A 216 -1.70 16.45 -7.46
C ILE A 216 -0.31 16.94 -7.89
N PRO A 217 0.73 16.84 -7.04
CA PRO A 217 2.08 17.25 -7.42
C PRO A 217 2.68 16.32 -8.48
N ALA A 218 3.55 16.86 -9.32
CA ALA A 218 4.17 16.13 -10.43
C ALA A 218 5.02 14.92 -9.97
N TRP A 219 5.69 15.01 -8.81
CA TRP A 219 6.46 13.89 -8.24
C TRP A 219 5.52 12.72 -7.92
N PHE A 220 4.38 13.00 -7.28
CA PHE A 220 3.40 11.99 -6.90
C PHE A 220 2.72 11.39 -8.13
N HIS A 221 2.40 12.22 -9.12
CA HIS A 221 1.89 11.76 -10.39
C HIS A 221 2.85 10.77 -11.06
N SER A 222 4.15 11.08 -11.06
CA SER A 222 5.21 10.22 -11.63
C SER A 222 5.36 8.91 -10.86
N THR A 223 5.37 8.95 -9.51
CA THR A 223 5.39 7.75 -8.67
C THR A 223 4.20 6.83 -8.92
N ARG A 224 3.00 7.37 -9.13
CA ARG A 224 1.81 6.57 -9.41
C ARG A 224 1.82 6.00 -10.84
N LYS A 225 2.32 6.77 -11.81
CA LYS A 225 2.54 6.32 -13.19
C LYS A 225 3.49 5.12 -13.27
N SER A 226 4.53 5.09 -12.42
CA SER A 226 5.46 3.96 -12.38
C SER A 226 4.75 2.63 -12.08
N SER A 227 3.72 2.62 -11.23
CA SER A 227 2.95 1.40 -10.94
C SER A 227 2.17 0.86 -12.15
N ILE A 228 1.73 1.75 -13.05
CA ILE A 228 1.03 1.39 -14.29
C ILE A 228 2.01 0.70 -15.23
N PHE A 229 3.20 1.26 -15.40
CA PHE A 229 4.27 0.64 -16.18
C PHE A 229 4.72 -0.70 -15.60
N ALA A 230 4.81 -0.82 -14.27
CA ALA A 230 5.14 -2.08 -13.61
C ALA A 230 4.10 -3.17 -13.92
N CYS A 231 2.81 -2.82 -13.91
CA CYS A 231 1.72 -3.74 -14.28
C CYS A 231 1.79 -4.17 -15.75
N ALA A 232 2.28 -3.32 -16.65
CA ALA A 232 2.53 -3.64 -18.05
C ALA A 232 3.87 -4.36 -18.29
N GLY A 233 4.68 -4.61 -17.27
CA GLY A 233 6.01 -5.21 -17.40
C GLY A 233 7.06 -4.29 -18.04
N ARG A 234 6.79 -2.98 -18.09
CA ARG A 234 7.63 -1.94 -18.70
C ARG A 234 8.61 -1.36 -17.69
N TYR A 235 9.54 -2.19 -17.22
CA TYR A 235 10.36 -1.87 -16.05
C TYR A 235 11.34 -0.70 -16.22
N ASP A 236 11.78 -0.42 -17.45
CA ASP A 236 12.62 0.76 -17.70
C ASP A 236 11.85 2.07 -17.52
N ASP A 237 10.60 2.09 -17.96
CA ASP A 237 9.71 3.24 -17.75
C ASP A 237 9.34 3.39 -16.26
N VAL A 238 9.34 2.30 -15.48
CA VAL A 238 9.22 2.36 -14.02
C VAL A 238 10.39 3.13 -13.42
N ILE A 239 11.62 2.76 -13.77
CA ILE A 239 12.84 3.39 -13.25
C ILE A 239 12.89 4.86 -13.68
N GLU A 240 12.55 5.17 -14.93
CA GLU A 240 12.48 6.54 -15.42
C GLU A 240 11.47 7.39 -14.65
N CYS A 241 10.28 6.85 -14.38
CA CYS A 241 9.29 7.53 -13.54
C CYS A 241 9.78 7.76 -12.11
N CYS A 242 10.48 6.78 -11.52
CA CYS A 242 11.07 6.92 -10.18
C CYS A 242 12.19 7.97 -10.16
N ARG A 243 13.07 7.99 -11.16
CA ARG A 243 14.12 9.01 -11.31
C ARG A 243 13.52 10.40 -11.41
N LYS A 244 12.54 10.57 -12.30
CA LYS A 244 11.79 11.82 -12.45
C LYS A 244 11.11 12.25 -11.16
N ALA A 245 10.53 11.33 -10.39
CA ALA A 245 9.93 11.65 -9.10
C ALA A 245 10.99 12.18 -8.10
N CYS A 246 12.18 11.56 -8.07
CA CYS A 246 13.30 12.03 -7.25
C CYS A 246 13.81 13.41 -7.69
N GLU A 247 13.91 13.68 -8.99
CA GLU A 247 14.29 15.00 -9.52
C GLU A 247 13.28 16.09 -9.13
N LEU A 248 11.98 15.77 -9.18
CA LEU A 248 10.90 16.70 -8.85
C LEU A 248 10.75 16.95 -7.35
N ALA A 249 11.15 15.99 -6.51
CA ALA A 249 11.06 16.10 -5.05
C ALA A 249 12.27 15.43 -4.37
N PRO A 250 13.47 16.02 -4.49
CA PRO A 250 14.72 15.39 -4.04
C PRO A 250 14.84 15.26 -2.52
N ARG A 251 13.97 15.96 -1.76
CA ARG A 251 13.94 15.96 -0.30
C ARG A 251 13.06 14.86 0.31
N ILE A 252 12.43 14.02 -0.51
CA ILE A 252 11.60 12.91 -0.03
C ILE A 252 12.42 11.63 0.00
N ALA A 253 12.81 11.19 1.21
CA ALA A 253 13.65 10.00 1.41
C ALA A 253 13.05 8.72 0.79
N SER A 254 11.73 8.54 0.88
CA SER A 254 11.06 7.33 0.37
C SER A 254 11.14 7.19 -1.15
N LEU A 255 11.20 8.29 -1.92
CA LEU A 255 11.35 8.21 -3.38
C LEU A 255 12.69 7.62 -3.79
N HIS A 256 13.76 7.99 -3.08
CA HIS A 256 15.10 7.46 -3.30
C HIS A 256 15.20 5.98 -2.94
N TYR A 257 14.60 5.56 -1.81
CA TYR A 257 14.51 4.13 -1.48
C TYR A 257 13.65 3.34 -2.46
N ASP A 258 12.55 3.92 -2.96
CA ASP A 258 11.73 3.30 -4.00
C ASP A 258 12.53 3.14 -5.30
N LEU A 259 13.30 4.15 -5.72
CA LEU A 259 14.20 4.08 -6.86
C LEU A 259 15.26 2.98 -6.68
N ALA A 260 15.93 2.94 -5.53
CA ALA A 260 16.90 1.90 -5.19
C ALA A 260 16.28 0.50 -5.28
N LEU A 261 15.07 0.34 -4.74
CA LEU A 261 14.33 -0.91 -4.83
C LEU A 261 14.04 -1.29 -6.29
N GLN A 262 13.55 -0.37 -7.12
CA GLN A 262 13.24 -0.69 -8.52
C GLN A 262 14.50 -1.04 -9.34
N LEU A 263 15.62 -0.35 -9.09
CA LEU A 263 16.92 -0.67 -9.70
C LEU A 263 17.36 -2.11 -9.35
N LEU A 264 17.24 -2.51 -8.08
CA LEU A 264 17.59 -3.87 -7.64
C LEU A 264 16.64 -4.93 -8.19
N LEU A 265 15.34 -4.65 -8.25
CA LEU A 265 14.33 -5.61 -8.71
C LEU A 265 14.41 -5.88 -10.21
N TYR A 266 14.68 -4.85 -11.01
CA TYR A 266 14.53 -4.92 -12.47
C TYR A 266 15.83 -4.79 -13.26
N ARG A 267 16.86 -4.16 -12.69
CA ARG A 267 18.18 -4.04 -13.32
C ARG A 267 19.29 -4.78 -12.58
N ARG A 268 19.05 -5.18 -11.33
CA ARG A 268 20.06 -5.78 -10.44
C ARG A 268 21.29 -4.89 -10.26
N ASP A 269 21.07 -3.58 -10.37
CA ASP A 269 22.11 -2.57 -10.32
C ASP A 269 22.30 -2.14 -8.86
N SER A 270 23.24 -2.79 -8.18
CA SER A 270 23.57 -2.47 -6.80
C SER A 270 24.30 -1.14 -6.65
N GLU A 271 25.01 -0.69 -7.69
CA GLU A 271 25.77 0.56 -7.66
C GLU A 271 24.83 1.76 -7.71
N ALA A 272 23.96 1.83 -8.72
CA ALA A 272 22.96 2.89 -8.81
C ALA A 272 21.98 2.85 -7.62
N ALA A 273 21.68 1.66 -7.08
CA ALA A 273 20.87 1.56 -5.87
C ALA A 273 21.57 2.15 -4.64
N ARG A 274 22.90 2.01 -4.50
CA ARG A 274 23.66 2.67 -3.44
C ARG A 274 23.65 4.18 -3.60
N GLU A 275 23.81 4.69 -4.81
CA GLU A 275 23.72 6.13 -5.07
C GLU A 275 22.36 6.69 -4.64
N ALA A 276 21.27 6.00 -4.98
CA ALA A 276 19.94 6.38 -4.52
C ALA A 276 19.82 6.30 -2.98
N VAL A 277 20.36 5.27 -2.32
CA VAL A 277 20.37 5.20 -0.85
C VAL A 277 21.16 6.37 -0.24
N LEU A 278 22.32 6.71 -0.80
CA LEU A 278 23.13 7.85 -0.36
C LEU A 278 22.36 9.18 -0.51
N ALA A 279 21.59 9.34 -1.59
CA ALA A 279 20.74 10.51 -1.78
C ALA A 279 19.59 10.60 -0.76
N ALA A 280 19.20 9.47 -0.14
CA ALA A 280 18.23 9.43 0.94
C ALA A 280 18.85 9.74 2.32
N GLU A 281 20.17 9.62 2.48
CA GLU A 281 20.83 9.79 3.77
C GLU A 281 20.66 11.23 4.31
N GLY A 282 20.33 11.32 5.60
CA GLY A 282 20.07 12.61 6.27
C GLY A 282 18.69 13.21 6.01
N LEU A 283 17.90 12.67 5.06
CA LEU A 283 16.51 13.06 4.88
C LEU A 283 15.61 12.32 5.89
N PRO A 284 14.54 12.96 6.40
CA PRO A 284 13.64 12.28 7.31
C PRO A 284 12.82 11.21 6.59
N LEU A 285 12.78 10.02 7.20
CA LEU A 285 11.95 8.92 6.74
C LEU A 285 10.93 8.58 7.83
N ALA A 286 9.66 8.45 7.43
CA ALA A 286 8.59 8.11 8.35
C ALA A 286 8.81 6.72 9.00
N GLU A 287 8.46 6.58 10.28
CA GLU A 287 8.55 5.31 11.02
C GLU A 287 7.81 4.15 10.33
N SER A 288 6.71 4.46 9.66
CA SER A 288 5.92 3.51 8.86
C SER A 288 6.71 2.94 7.68
N SER A 289 7.71 3.67 7.17
CA SER A 289 8.48 3.35 5.96
C SER A 289 9.89 2.82 6.24
N LYS A 290 10.41 2.90 7.47
CA LYS A 290 11.78 2.46 7.83
C LYS A 290 12.13 1.01 7.49
N TRP A 291 11.15 0.12 7.36
CA TRP A 291 11.37 -1.28 6.96
C TRP A 291 12.03 -1.39 5.57
N ILE A 292 11.86 -0.38 4.70
CA ILE A 292 12.42 -0.38 3.36
C ILE A 292 13.96 -0.33 3.37
N ILE A 293 14.55 0.25 4.42
CA ILE A 293 16.00 0.34 4.59
C ILE A 293 16.62 -1.07 4.62
N SER A 294 16.12 -1.93 5.52
CA SER A 294 16.59 -3.32 5.62
C SER A 294 16.26 -4.16 4.38
N LEU A 295 15.15 -3.86 3.68
CA LEU A 295 14.87 -4.50 2.39
C LEU A 295 15.95 -4.17 1.35
N VAL A 296 16.21 -2.87 1.14
CA VAL A 296 17.15 -2.39 0.12
C VAL A 296 18.57 -2.80 0.46
N ASN A 297 19.01 -2.66 1.71
CA ASN A 297 20.34 -3.12 2.16
C ASN A 297 20.52 -4.63 1.96
N GLY A 298 19.49 -5.41 2.29
CA GLY A 298 19.51 -6.86 2.08
C GLY A 298 19.59 -7.25 0.60
N LEU A 299 18.90 -6.51 -0.27
CA LEU A 299 18.95 -6.70 -1.72
C LEU A 299 20.30 -6.27 -2.33
N ILE A 300 20.90 -5.15 -1.87
CA ILE A 300 22.24 -4.74 -2.28
C ILE A 300 23.26 -5.82 -1.88
N ALA A 301 23.24 -6.26 -0.62
CA ALA A 301 24.12 -7.32 -0.15
C ALA A 301 23.92 -8.63 -0.93
N LEU A 302 22.70 -8.92 -1.37
CA LEU A 302 22.39 -10.10 -2.18
C LEU A 302 23.04 -10.02 -3.57
N GLU A 303 22.93 -8.89 -4.27
CA GLU A 303 23.55 -8.73 -5.60
C GLU A 303 25.09 -8.77 -5.53
N GLU A 304 25.67 -8.35 -4.41
CA GLU A 304 27.11 -8.35 -4.18
C GLU A 304 27.69 -9.67 -3.66
N GLY A 305 26.84 -10.69 -3.54
CA GLY A 305 27.27 -12.00 -3.05
C GLY A 305 27.52 -12.08 -1.54
N ARG A 306 27.19 -11.03 -0.77
CA ARG A 306 27.32 -10.98 0.69
C ARG A 306 26.11 -11.64 1.37
N TYR A 307 25.95 -12.95 1.14
CA TYR A 307 24.70 -13.66 1.45
C TYR A 307 24.33 -13.75 2.94
N ASP A 308 25.31 -13.80 3.85
CA ASP A 308 25.03 -13.80 5.29
C ASP A 308 24.44 -12.46 5.74
N LEU A 309 25.02 -11.34 5.27
CA LEU A 309 24.48 -10.00 5.51
C LEU A 309 23.10 -9.85 4.88
N ALA A 310 22.95 -10.26 3.62
CA ALA A 310 21.67 -10.25 2.93
C ALA A 310 20.59 -10.99 3.72
N LYS A 311 20.89 -12.19 4.23
CA LYS A 311 19.96 -12.96 5.06
C LYS A 311 19.59 -12.22 6.34
N SER A 312 20.57 -11.64 7.05
CA SER A 312 20.33 -10.90 8.29
C SER A 312 19.40 -9.70 8.07
N GLU A 313 19.71 -8.85 7.10
CA GLU A 313 18.92 -7.66 6.75
C GLU A 313 17.49 -8.02 6.30
N LEU A 314 17.36 -9.04 5.43
CA LEU A 314 16.05 -9.49 4.96
C LEU A 314 15.22 -10.14 6.08
N MET A 315 15.84 -10.79 7.07
CA MET A 315 15.14 -11.31 8.24
C MET A 315 14.66 -10.20 9.17
N ASP A 316 15.44 -9.13 9.33
CA ASP A 316 15.02 -7.96 10.09
C ASP A 316 13.83 -7.26 9.40
N CYS A 317 13.92 -7.07 8.09
CA CYS A 317 12.82 -6.57 7.27
C CYS A 317 11.56 -7.46 7.40
N ASP A 318 11.70 -8.79 7.33
CA ASP A 318 10.58 -9.73 7.50
C ASP A 318 9.89 -9.56 8.86
N ARG A 319 10.69 -9.40 9.94
CA ARG A 319 10.16 -9.15 11.29
C ARG A 319 9.37 -7.84 11.34
N GLN A 320 9.95 -6.77 10.82
CA GLN A 320 9.34 -5.44 10.77
C GLN A 320 8.03 -5.41 9.98
N VAL A 321 8.01 -6.04 8.80
CA VAL A 321 6.83 -6.10 7.93
C VAL A 321 5.71 -6.93 8.55
N ARG A 322 6.03 -8.11 9.10
CA ARG A 322 5.04 -9.00 9.73
C ARG A 322 4.40 -8.39 10.97
N ALA A 323 5.15 -7.60 11.73
CA ALA A 323 4.63 -6.91 12.91
C ALA A 323 3.49 -5.93 12.55
N ARG A 324 3.52 -5.33 11.35
CA ARG A 324 2.56 -4.31 10.89
C ARG A 324 1.22 -4.90 10.42
N ARG A 325 1.16 -6.17 10.01
CA ARG A 325 -0.07 -6.88 9.56
C ARG A 325 -0.94 -6.10 8.54
N HIS A 326 -0.36 -5.25 7.68
CA HIS A 326 -1.12 -4.39 6.76
C HIS A 326 -1.15 -4.95 5.32
N VAL A 327 -2.29 -4.83 4.64
CA VAL A 327 -2.54 -5.48 3.34
C VAL A 327 -1.58 -5.05 2.22
N THR A 328 -1.09 -3.82 2.25
CA THR A 328 -0.13 -3.33 1.24
C THR A 328 1.22 -4.05 1.32
N PHE A 329 1.51 -4.73 2.44
CA PHE A 329 2.72 -5.53 2.58
C PHE A 329 2.61 -6.95 2.01
N ASP A 330 1.43 -7.42 1.63
CA ASP A 330 1.25 -8.77 1.08
C ASP A 330 2.16 -9.01 -0.16
N GLY A 331 2.38 -7.98 -0.99
CA GLY A 331 3.31 -8.03 -2.12
C GLY A 331 4.78 -8.07 -1.68
N PHE A 332 5.17 -7.25 -0.70
CA PHE A 332 6.53 -7.20 -0.16
C PHE A 332 6.93 -8.48 0.56
N GLU A 333 6.00 -9.17 1.24
CA GLU A 333 6.27 -10.47 1.84
C GLU A 333 6.79 -11.49 0.82
N SER A 334 6.28 -11.45 -0.41
CA SER A 334 6.74 -12.31 -1.49
C SER A 334 8.13 -11.95 -1.96
N ILE A 335 8.43 -10.64 -2.11
CA ILE A 335 9.76 -10.16 -2.49
C ILE A 335 10.78 -10.59 -1.43
N ILE A 336 10.51 -10.30 -0.16
CA ILE A 336 11.38 -10.66 0.97
C ILE A 336 11.63 -12.18 1.01
N ALA A 337 10.56 -12.98 0.87
CA ALA A 337 10.67 -14.44 0.88
C ALA A 337 11.46 -14.97 -0.33
N SER A 338 11.29 -14.39 -1.52
CA SER A 338 12.07 -14.72 -2.71
C SER A 338 13.54 -14.35 -2.54
N SER A 339 13.85 -13.18 -1.99
CA SER A 339 15.22 -12.75 -1.73
C SER A 339 15.89 -13.58 -0.64
N LEU A 340 15.16 -13.99 0.40
CA LEU A 340 15.66 -14.94 1.40
C LEU A 340 15.93 -16.31 0.78
N CYS A 341 15.12 -16.75 -0.19
CA CYS A 341 15.42 -17.98 -0.93
C CYS A 341 16.77 -17.85 -1.67
N LEU A 342 16.97 -16.74 -2.39
CA LEU A 342 18.22 -16.47 -3.11
C LEU A 342 19.43 -16.44 -2.17
N ALA A 343 19.34 -15.72 -1.04
CA ALA A 343 20.41 -15.68 -0.04
C ALA A 343 20.74 -17.08 0.50
N ASN A 344 19.72 -17.89 0.80
CA ASN A 344 19.94 -19.26 1.29
C ASN A 344 20.50 -20.22 0.21
N VAL A 345 20.17 -20.01 -1.07
CA VAL A 345 20.84 -20.73 -2.18
C VAL A 345 22.32 -20.36 -2.21
N GLY A 346 22.66 -19.07 -2.10
CA GLY A 346 24.06 -18.61 -2.04
C GLY A 346 24.83 -19.18 -0.84
N LEU A 347 24.16 -19.34 0.30
CA LEU A 347 24.71 -19.97 1.51
C LEU A 347 24.69 -21.50 1.49
N GLN A 348 24.24 -22.12 0.40
CA GLN A 348 24.07 -23.58 0.28
C GLN A 348 23.12 -24.21 1.33
N LYS A 349 22.20 -23.42 1.91
CA LYS A 349 21.20 -23.84 2.90
C LYS A 349 19.90 -24.26 2.21
N GLN A 350 19.93 -25.41 1.52
CA GLN A 350 18.82 -25.87 0.66
C GLN A 350 17.47 -26.04 1.38
N GLY A 351 17.48 -26.47 2.65
CA GLY A 351 16.26 -26.58 3.47
C GLY A 351 15.57 -25.23 3.70
N ASP A 352 16.34 -24.23 4.14
CA ASP A 352 15.87 -22.86 4.34
C ASP A 352 15.41 -22.22 3.03
N ALA A 353 16.16 -22.44 1.94
CA ALA A 353 15.83 -21.95 0.62
C ALA A 353 14.47 -22.48 0.14
N ARG A 354 14.22 -23.79 0.33
CA ARG A 354 12.94 -24.43 -0.01
C ARG A 354 11.79 -23.86 0.81
N ALA A 355 12.00 -23.63 2.11
CA ALA A 355 10.98 -23.06 2.99
C ALA A 355 10.63 -21.62 2.57
N ALA A 356 11.64 -20.81 2.27
CA ALA A 356 11.47 -19.44 1.79
C ALA A 356 10.73 -19.39 0.45
N LEU A 357 11.08 -20.25 -0.53
CA LEU A 357 10.41 -20.30 -1.83
C LEU A 357 8.94 -20.71 -1.71
N ARG A 358 8.63 -21.72 -0.90
CA ARG A 358 7.25 -22.15 -0.62
C ARG A 358 6.43 -21.00 -0.02
N ARG A 359 7.03 -20.21 0.86
CA ARG A 359 6.40 -19.03 1.45
C ARG A 359 6.11 -17.97 0.40
N ALA A 360 7.10 -17.64 -0.44
CA ALA A 360 6.96 -16.64 -1.49
C ALA A 360 5.77 -16.99 -2.42
N GLY A 361 5.69 -18.25 -2.87
CA GLY A 361 4.63 -18.70 -3.77
C GLY A 361 3.22 -18.76 -3.16
N ARG A 362 3.10 -18.74 -1.82
CA ARG A 362 1.80 -18.65 -1.12
C ARG A 362 1.32 -17.20 -0.97
N LYS A 363 2.26 -16.25 -0.91
CA LYS A 363 1.97 -14.87 -0.50
C LYS A 363 1.81 -13.91 -1.67
N GLY A 364 2.64 -14.04 -2.71
CA GLY A 364 2.61 -13.11 -3.86
C GLY A 364 2.42 -13.75 -5.22
N PRO A 365 2.54 -12.93 -6.27
CA PRO A 365 2.29 -13.37 -7.64
C PRO A 365 3.48 -14.17 -8.15
N LYS A 366 3.18 -15.35 -8.69
CA LYS A 366 4.17 -16.22 -9.32
C LYS A 366 4.79 -15.61 -10.59
N SER A 367 4.15 -14.58 -11.12
CA SER A 367 4.59 -13.78 -12.28
C SER A 367 5.72 -12.81 -11.95
N SER A 368 5.92 -12.46 -10.68
CA SER A 368 6.92 -11.45 -10.28
C SER A 368 8.34 -11.86 -10.66
N VAL A 369 9.14 -10.86 -11.06
CA VAL A 369 10.53 -11.03 -11.50
C VAL A 369 11.36 -11.74 -10.43
N GLN A 370 11.28 -11.29 -9.17
CA GLN A 370 12.04 -11.90 -8.08
C GLN A 370 11.60 -13.33 -7.75
N PHE A 371 10.29 -13.64 -7.84
CA PHE A 371 9.83 -15.01 -7.59
C PHE A 371 10.33 -15.98 -8.68
N LYS A 372 10.26 -15.56 -9.94
CA LYS A 372 10.81 -16.34 -11.07
C LYS A 372 12.31 -16.57 -10.91
N ARG A 373 13.06 -15.52 -10.53
CA ARG A 373 14.49 -15.61 -10.25
C ARG A 373 14.80 -16.58 -9.12
N ALA A 374 14.11 -16.47 -7.99
CA ALA A 374 14.26 -17.40 -6.86
C ALA A 374 13.96 -18.85 -7.25
N THR A 375 12.92 -19.06 -8.07
CA THR A 375 12.55 -20.39 -8.58
C THR A 375 13.64 -20.98 -9.48
N LYS A 376 14.17 -20.21 -10.43
CA LYS A 376 15.26 -20.62 -11.33
C LYS A 376 16.53 -20.93 -10.52
N ALA A 377 16.89 -20.06 -9.57
CA ALA A 377 18.08 -20.25 -8.74
C ALA A 377 17.99 -21.48 -7.84
N PHE A 378 16.82 -21.71 -7.22
CA PHE A 378 16.59 -22.89 -6.39
C PHE A 378 16.63 -24.19 -7.22
N ALA A 379 16.05 -24.19 -8.43
CA ALA A 379 16.02 -25.37 -9.30
C ALA A 379 17.42 -25.74 -9.82
N THR A 380 18.24 -24.74 -10.15
CA THR A 380 19.58 -24.95 -10.72
C THR A 380 20.68 -25.06 -9.66
N GLY A 381 20.39 -24.69 -8.41
CA GLY A 381 21.38 -24.54 -7.34
C GLY A 381 22.39 -23.41 -7.59
N ARG A 382 22.17 -22.57 -8.62
CA ARG A 382 23.06 -21.49 -9.02
C ARG A 382 22.30 -20.17 -9.02
N LEU A 383 22.91 -19.14 -8.43
CA LEU A 383 22.46 -17.77 -8.64
C LEU A 383 22.93 -17.38 -10.03
N SER A 384 22.01 -17.24 -10.99
CA SER A 384 22.39 -16.83 -12.35
C SER A 384 23.11 -15.48 -12.28
N ILE A 385 24.42 -15.50 -12.49
CA ILE A 385 25.22 -14.32 -12.75
C ILE A 385 24.63 -13.66 -14.00
N VAL A 386 24.58 -12.34 -13.97
CA VAL A 386 24.07 -11.43 -15.00
C VAL A 386 24.32 -12.02 -16.41
N GLU A 387 23.26 -12.42 -17.11
CA GLU A 387 23.31 -12.43 -18.58
C GLU A 387 23.26 -10.95 -18.97
N GLU A 388 24.43 -10.36 -19.23
CA GLU A 388 24.52 -9.11 -19.96
C GLU A 388 23.86 -9.33 -21.32
N GLY A 389 22.74 -8.67 -21.55
CA GLY A 389 22.02 -8.76 -22.82
C GLY A 389 20.53 -8.93 -22.62
N THR A 390 19.83 -7.80 -22.65
CA THR A 390 18.42 -7.69 -23.07
C THR A 390 17.43 -8.64 -22.37
N LEU A 391 16.67 -8.09 -21.42
CA LEU A 391 15.26 -8.47 -21.30
C LEU A 391 14.52 -8.05 -22.58
N SER A 392 14.80 -8.71 -23.72
CA SER A 392 13.88 -8.73 -24.85
C SER A 392 12.76 -9.67 -24.45
N VAL A 393 11.77 -9.12 -23.76
CA VAL A 393 10.48 -9.78 -23.61
C VAL A 393 9.95 -10.00 -25.02
N SER A 394 9.75 -11.26 -25.40
CA SER A 394 9.12 -11.63 -26.67
C SER A 394 7.79 -10.88 -26.78
N THR A 395 7.72 -9.93 -27.70
CA THR A 395 6.48 -9.35 -28.20
C THR A 395 5.80 -10.39 -29.09
N GLU A 396 5.21 -11.41 -28.47
CA GLU A 396 4.17 -12.20 -29.13
C GLU A 396 2.83 -11.86 -28.46
N PRO A 397 1.89 -11.23 -29.19
CA PRO A 397 0.55 -11.04 -28.69
C PRO A 397 -0.08 -12.43 -28.49
N ARG A 398 -0.63 -12.67 -27.30
CA ARG A 398 -1.50 -13.84 -27.05
C ARG A 398 -2.81 -13.66 -27.83
N GLU A 399 -2.78 -13.95 -29.12
CA GLU A 399 -3.98 -14.20 -29.93
C GLU A 399 -4.51 -15.60 -29.64
N HIS A 400 -5.21 -15.79 -28.52
CA HIS A 400 -6.13 -16.93 -28.36
C HIS A 400 -7.22 -16.58 -27.34
N ALA A 401 -8.26 -15.89 -27.80
CA ALA A 401 -9.60 -15.92 -27.20
C ALA A 401 -10.66 -15.25 -28.10
N GLN A 402 -10.71 -15.59 -29.39
CA GLN A 402 -11.89 -15.32 -30.22
C GLN A 402 -12.08 -16.47 -31.21
N GLN A 403 -12.89 -17.46 -30.81
CA GLN A 403 -13.66 -18.34 -31.71
C GLN A 403 -14.52 -19.26 -30.85
N ALA A 404 -15.76 -18.83 -30.59
CA ALA A 404 -16.90 -19.70 -30.28
C ALA A 404 -18.18 -18.86 -30.18
N VAL A 405 -18.56 -18.16 -31.25
CA VAL A 405 -19.96 -17.79 -31.53
C VAL A 405 -20.15 -17.75 -33.05
N SER A 406 -20.41 -18.91 -33.65
CA SER A 406 -21.30 -19.07 -34.80
C SER A 406 -21.51 -20.57 -35.07
N ASP A 407 -22.77 -20.92 -35.32
CA ASP A 407 -23.26 -22.15 -35.97
C ASP A 407 -23.47 -23.41 -35.10
N THR A 408 -24.56 -23.45 -34.33
CA THR A 408 -25.79 -24.24 -34.61
C THR A 408 -26.79 -24.14 -33.47
#